data_AF-A0A1X3P775-F1
#
_entry.id   AF-A0A1X3P775-F1
#
_cell.length_a   1.000
_cell.length_b   1.000
_cell.length_c   1.000
_cell.angle_alpha   90.00
_cell.angle_beta   90.00
_cell.angle_gamma   90.00
#
_symmetry.space_group_name_H-M   'P 1'
#
loop_
_entity.id
_entity.type
_entity.pdbx_description
1 polymer ?
#
loop_
_entity_poly.entity_id
_entity_poly.type
_entity_poly.pdbx_seq_one_letter_code
_entity_poly.pdbx_strand_id
1 'polypeptide(L)'
;MQIDGGSVSFEESLLGFGYLNRHTHMFADVEEQIVETELLGFDVEIRAIPESFQWDYGDGNQRTTYQSGEPLPEYWAGEPVDKTDAETPTSHVYTETGVFDVTLTTTFSGQYRVDGGEWVVIPGASDVASSPGEADIWRQSSRNVSGPCRSQEEWGCNGPVELDPGDRPPKIFQDQYDEHGNWIGEHP
;
A
#
# COMPACT_ATOMS: atom_id res chain seq x y z
N MET A 1 -11.42 -8.94 23.59
CA MET A 1 -10.99 -9.76 22.45
C MET A 1 -11.05 -8.86 21.24
N GLN A 2 -9.90 -8.54 20.65
CA GLN A 2 -9.84 -7.65 19.49
C GLN A 2 -9.19 -8.43 18.36
N ILE A 3 -9.89 -8.49 17.23
CA ILE A 3 -9.34 -8.96 15.96
C ILE A 3 -8.65 -7.77 15.29
N ASP A 4 -7.52 -8.02 14.66
CA ASP A 4 -6.76 -7.01 13.92
C ASP A 4 -7.37 -6.80 12.53
N GLY A 5 -7.51 -5.54 12.10
CA GLY A 5 -8.07 -5.22 10.79
C GLY A 5 -7.09 -5.45 9.64
N GLY A 6 -5.83 -5.77 9.94
CA GLY A 6 -4.72 -5.77 8.99
C GLY A 6 -4.14 -4.39 8.76
N SER A 7 -3.45 -4.24 7.64
CA SER A 7 -2.89 -2.97 7.19
C SER A 7 -3.02 -2.77 5.68
N VAL A 8 -2.98 -1.51 5.25
CA VAL A 8 -2.69 -1.16 3.86
C VAL A 8 -1.20 -1.33 3.62
N SER A 9 -0.85 -2.24 2.71
CA SER A 9 0.52 -2.44 2.25
C SER A 9 0.66 -2.03 0.79
N PHE A 10 1.89 -1.71 0.39
CA PHE A 10 2.25 -1.31 -0.97
C PHE A 10 3.30 -2.25 -1.52
N GLU A 11 3.50 -2.18 -2.84
CA GLU A 11 4.64 -2.80 -3.49
C GLU A 11 5.96 -2.41 -2.80
N GLU A 12 6.69 -3.41 -2.29
CA GLU A 12 7.85 -3.22 -1.40
C GLU A 12 8.96 -2.40 -2.07
N SER A 13 9.16 -2.61 -3.36
CA SER A 13 10.15 -1.87 -4.15
C SER A 13 9.79 -0.40 -4.40
N LEU A 14 8.52 -0.03 -4.17
CA LEU A 14 8.00 1.32 -4.41
C LEU A 14 7.63 2.05 -3.11
N LEU A 15 7.39 1.35 -1.99
CA LEU A 15 7.11 1.98 -0.68
C LEU A 15 6.00 3.05 -0.74
N GLY A 16 4.96 2.82 -1.55
CA GLY A 16 3.85 3.75 -1.77
C GLY A 16 4.07 4.79 -2.88
N PHE A 17 5.27 4.86 -3.46
CA PHE A 17 5.55 5.71 -4.62
C PHE A 17 4.74 5.27 -5.84
N GLY A 18 4.13 6.22 -6.53
CA GLY A 18 3.39 6.00 -7.77
C GLY A 18 3.51 7.17 -8.73
N TYR A 19 3.05 6.95 -9.96
CA TYR A 19 2.97 8.01 -10.96
C TYR A 19 1.51 8.41 -11.22
N LEU A 20 1.31 9.70 -11.46
CA LEU A 20 0.07 10.27 -11.96
C LEU A 20 -0.42 9.53 -13.21
N ASN A 21 -1.70 9.18 -13.26
CA ASN A 21 -2.34 8.44 -14.36
C ASN A 21 -1.74 7.05 -14.63
N ARG A 22 -1.08 6.46 -13.63
CA ARG A 22 -0.51 5.11 -13.66
C ARG A 22 -1.03 4.28 -12.48
N HIS A 23 -0.84 2.97 -12.51
CA HIS A 23 -1.30 2.08 -11.44
C HIS A 23 -0.38 2.18 -10.23
N THR A 24 -0.97 2.50 -9.08
CA THR A 24 -0.34 2.39 -7.76
C THR A 24 -0.79 1.10 -7.11
N HIS A 25 0.18 0.24 -6.78
CA HIS A 25 -0.08 -1.09 -6.26
C HIS A 25 -0.16 -1.09 -4.74
N MET A 26 -1.29 -1.55 -4.24
CA MET A 26 -1.55 -1.74 -2.83
C MET A 26 -2.32 -3.03 -2.60
N PHE A 27 -2.18 -3.60 -1.42
CA PHE A 27 -2.85 -4.83 -1.00
C PHE A 27 -3.13 -4.77 0.50
N ALA A 28 -4.16 -5.48 0.93
CA ALA A 28 -4.50 -5.64 2.33
C ALA A 28 -3.59 -6.71 2.92
N ASP A 29 -2.69 -6.33 3.83
CA ASP A 29 -1.92 -7.28 4.61
C ASP A 29 -2.73 -7.69 5.84
N VAL A 30 -3.39 -8.83 5.72
CA VAL A 30 -4.32 -9.36 6.71
C VAL A 30 -4.49 -10.86 6.51
N GLU A 31 -4.48 -11.60 7.62
CA GLU A 31 -4.61 -13.05 7.62
C GLU A 31 -5.83 -13.50 8.44
N GLU A 32 -6.19 -14.77 8.28
CA GLU A 32 -7.12 -15.45 9.18
C GLU A 32 -6.55 -15.41 10.61
N GLN A 33 -7.39 -15.05 11.58
CA GLN A 33 -6.99 -14.96 12.98
C GLN A 33 -7.77 -15.96 13.82
N ILE A 34 -7.06 -16.70 14.69
CA ILE A 34 -7.67 -17.57 15.69
C ILE A 34 -7.46 -16.94 17.06
N VAL A 35 -8.56 -16.80 17.80
CA VAL A 35 -8.54 -16.38 19.19
C VAL A 35 -9.06 -17.50 20.07
N GLU A 36 -8.27 -17.83 21.09
CA GLU A 36 -8.59 -18.84 22.09
C GLU A 36 -9.10 -18.17 23.37
N THR A 37 -10.15 -18.72 23.96
CA THR A 37 -10.69 -18.25 25.25
C THR A 37 -11.37 -19.39 25.99
N GLU A 38 -11.43 -19.28 27.31
CA GLU A 38 -12.28 -20.16 28.12
C GLU A 38 -13.65 -19.48 28.32
N LEU A 39 -14.73 -20.22 28.10
CA LEU A 39 -16.09 -19.75 28.38
C LEU A 39 -16.84 -20.82 29.19
N LEU A 40 -17.20 -20.48 30.43
CA LEU A 40 -17.90 -21.39 31.34
C LEU A 40 -17.15 -22.72 31.58
N GLY A 41 -15.82 -22.71 31.53
CA GLY A 41 -14.97 -23.89 31.73
C GLY A 41 -14.80 -24.77 30.49
N PHE A 42 -15.22 -24.29 29.31
CA PHE A 42 -14.97 -24.93 28.01
C PHE A 42 -13.95 -24.14 27.21
N ASP A 43 -13.07 -24.84 26.50
CA ASP A 43 -12.11 -24.21 25.60
C ASP A 43 -12.84 -23.82 24.31
N VAL A 44 -12.82 -22.54 23.98
CA VAL A 44 -13.48 -21.99 22.79
C VAL A 44 -12.44 -21.34 21.90
N GLU A 45 -12.43 -21.74 20.63
CA GLU A 45 -11.66 -21.08 19.60
C GLU A 45 -12.60 -20.33 18.68
N ILE A 46 -12.27 -19.08 18.37
CA ILE A 46 -12.98 -18.23 17.42
C ILE A 46 -12.02 -17.93 16.27
N ARG A 47 -12.46 -18.18 15.05
CA ARG A 47 -11.73 -17.92 13.82
C ARG A 47 -12.39 -16.76 13.08
N ALA A 48 -11.63 -15.72 12.79
CA ALA A 48 -12.05 -14.58 11.98
C ALA A 48 -11.39 -14.70 10.60
N ILE A 49 -12.20 -14.71 9.55
CA ILE A 49 -11.79 -14.92 8.15
C ILE A 49 -12.10 -13.63 7.38
N PRO A 50 -11.10 -12.97 6.75
CA PRO A 50 -11.34 -11.76 5.96
C PRO A 50 -12.10 -12.11 4.66
N GLU A 51 -13.17 -11.36 4.37
CA GLU A 51 -14.06 -11.61 3.22
C GLU A 51 -14.03 -10.47 2.19
N SER A 52 -13.93 -9.22 2.65
CA SER A 52 -13.92 -8.05 1.77
C SER A 52 -13.16 -6.87 2.36
N PHE A 53 -12.70 -6.00 1.46
CA PHE A 53 -11.79 -4.90 1.74
C PHE A 53 -12.39 -3.62 1.17
N GLN A 54 -12.82 -2.70 2.03
CA GLN A 54 -13.34 -1.40 1.62
C GLN A 54 -12.23 -0.35 1.70
N TRP A 55 -11.77 0.06 0.53
CA TRP A 55 -10.72 1.04 0.32
C TRP A 55 -11.29 2.45 0.22
N ASP A 56 -10.62 3.39 0.90
CA ASP A 56 -10.67 4.82 0.61
C ASP A 56 -9.26 5.27 0.24
N TYR A 57 -9.11 5.77 -0.98
CA TYR A 57 -7.80 6.11 -1.54
C TYR A 57 -7.34 7.52 -1.15
N GLY A 58 -8.12 8.29 -0.38
CA GLY A 58 -7.77 9.65 0.03
C GLY A 58 -7.90 10.71 -1.06
N ASP A 59 -8.17 10.31 -2.30
CA ASP A 59 -8.45 11.20 -3.45
C ASP A 59 -9.95 11.40 -3.73
N GLY A 60 -10.80 10.91 -2.80
CA GLY A 60 -12.26 10.93 -2.92
C GLY A 60 -12.84 9.71 -3.64
N ASN A 61 -12.02 8.82 -4.19
CA ASN A 61 -12.48 7.53 -4.73
C ASN A 61 -12.46 6.45 -3.64
N GLN A 62 -13.42 5.53 -3.75
CA GLN A 62 -13.54 4.37 -2.88
C GLN A 62 -13.84 3.13 -3.71
N ARG A 63 -13.40 1.96 -3.23
CA ARG A 63 -13.64 0.67 -3.90
C ARG A 63 -13.75 -0.46 -2.89
N THR A 64 -14.59 -1.44 -3.19
CA THR A 64 -14.60 -2.71 -2.45
C THR A 64 -13.96 -3.81 -3.29
N THR A 65 -13.02 -4.55 -2.71
CA THR A 65 -12.44 -5.76 -3.30
C THR A 65 -12.79 -6.99 -2.46
N TYR A 66 -12.76 -8.16 -3.08
CA TYR A 66 -13.00 -9.48 -2.43
C TYR A 66 -11.74 -10.34 -2.44
N GLN A 67 -10.61 -9.72 -2.77
CA GLN A 67 -9.27 -10.29 -2.72
C GLN A 67 -8.40 -9.25 -2.03
N SER A 68 -7.53 -9.71 -1.14
CA SER A 68 -6.58 -8.87 -0.41
C SER A 68 -5.54 -8.27 -1.35
N GLY A 69 -5.28 -8.93 -2.49
CA GLY A 69 -4.17 -8.58 -3.37
C GLY A 69 -2.87 -9.21 -2.89
N GLU A 70 -1.81 -9.01 -3.66
CA GLU A 70 -0.48 -9.53 -3.37
C GLU A 70 0.59 -8.64 -4.05
N PRO A 71 1.85 -8.69 -3.58
CA PRO A 71 2.97 -8.07 -4.28
C PRO A 71 3.08 -8.56 -5.73
N LEU A 72 3.53 -7.69 -6.63
CA LEU A 72 3.74 -8.10 -8.01
C LEU A 72 4.99 -8.98 -8.14
N PRO A 73 4.95 -10.04 -8.97
CA PRO A 73 6.16 -10.78 -9.29
C PRO A 73 7.12 -9.91 -10.11
N GLU A 74 8.42 -10.15 -9.97
CA GLU A 74 9.45 -9.47 -10.77
C GLU A 74 9.31 -9.76 -12.28
N TYR A 75 8.84 -10.96 -12.63
CA TYR A 75 8.67 -11.43 -14.00
C TYR A 75 7.31 -12.09 -14.20
N TRP A 76 6.68 -11.79 -15.35
CA TRP A 76 5.46 -12.45 -15.80
C TRP A 76 5.60 -12.88 -17.25
N ALA A 77 5.31 -14.15 -17.55
CA ALA A 77 5.44 -14.72 -18.89
C ALA A 77 6.84 -14.53 -19.55
N GLY A 78 7.90 -14.41 -18.75
CA GLY A 78 9.28 -14.23 -19.22
C GLY A 78 9.71 -12.77 -19.42
N GLU A 79 8.82 -11.81 -19.19
CA GLU A 79 9.11 -10.38 -19.30
C GLU A 79 9.13 -9.73 -17.91
N PRO A 80 9.99 -8.71 -17.68
CA PRO A 80 9.96 -7.94 -16.44
C PRO A 80 8.64 -7.18 -16.31
N VAL A 81 8.08 -7.16 -15.10
CA VAL A 81 6.84 -6.44 -14.82
C VAL A 81 7.14 -4.96 -14.54
N ASP A 82 6.51 -4.05 -15.28
CA ASP A 82 6.47 -2.63 -14.88
C ASP A 82 5.47 -2.49 -13.72
N LYS A 83 6.01 -2.40 -12.51
CA LYS A 83 5.26 -2.25 -11.25
C LYS A 83 4.50 -0.93 -11.12
N THR A 84 4.56 -0.05 -12.12
CA THR A 84 3.76 1.18 -12.17
C THR A 84 2.72 1.18 -13.28
N ASP A 85 2.73 0.19 -14.17
CA ASP A 85 1.76 0.09 -15.29
C ASP A 85 0.79 -1.08 -15.14
N ALA A 86 1.15 -2.13 -14.41
CA ALA A 86 0.34 -3.33 -14.34
C ALA A 86 -0.99 -3.07 -13.60
N GLU A 87 -2.11 -3.46 -14.18
CA GLU A 87 -3.39 -3.43 -13.45
C GLU A 87 -3.52 -4.68 -12.56
N THR A 88 -3.87 -4.47 -11.29
CA THR A 88 -4.26 -5.55 -10.36
C THR A 88 -5.65 -5.29 -9.78
N PRO A 89 -6.34 -6.31 -9.24
CA PRO A 89 -7.65 -6.14 -8.60
C PRO A 89 -7.69 -5.10 -7.48
N THR A 90 -6.56 -4.78 -6.86
CA THR A 90 -6.44 -3.80 -5.76
C THR A 90 -5.67 -2.54 -6.14
N SER A 91 -5.11 -2.45 -7.36
CA SER A 91 -4.46 -1.21 -7.83
C SER A 91 -5.44 -0.05 -7.99
N HIS A 92 -4.91 1.17 -7.86
CA HIS A 92 -5.64 2.41 -8.07
C HIS A 92 -4.86 3.38 -8.97
N VAL A 93 -5.58 4.26 -9.66
CA VAL A 93 -4.99 5.28 -10.54
C VAL A 93 -5.35 6.67 -10.02
N TYR A 94 -4.34 7.39 -9.53
CA TYR A 94 -4.49 8.76 -9.07
C TYR A 94 -4.42 9.75 -10.24
N THR A 95 -5.26 10.78 -10.18
CA THR A 95 -5.36 11.84 -11.22
C THR A 95 -4.79 13.19 -10.79
N GLU A 96 -4.29 13.27 -9.55
CA GLU A 96 -3.54 14.41 -9.02
C GLU A 96 -2.24 13.91 -8.35
N THR A 97 -1.22 14.75 -8.31
CA THR A 97 0.03 14.48 -7.58
C THR A 97 -0.12 14.90 -6.13
N GLY A 98 0.53 14.18 -5.22
CA GLY A 98 0.50 14.49 -3.80
C GLY A 98 0.61 13.24 -2.94
N VAL A 99 0.53 13.46 -1.63
CA VAL A 99 0.49 12.42 -0.61
C VAL A 99 -0.97 12.15 -0.24
N PHE A 100 -1.41 10.91 -0.37
CA PHE A 100 -2.77 10.47 -0.09
C PHE A 100 -2.78 9.45 1.05
N ASP A 101 -3.56 9.73 2.09
CA ASP A 101 -3.86 8.81 3.17
C ASP A 101 -4.82 7.72 2.67
N VAL A 102 -4.32 6.51 2.50
CA VAL A 102 -5.13 5.34 2.09
C VAL A 102 -5.62 4.64 3.34
N THR A 103 -6.94 4.52 3.48
CA THR A 103 -7.56 3.81 4.59
C THR A 103 -8.29 2.57 4.10
N LEU A 104 -8.38 1.57 4.98
CA LEU A 104 -9.00 0.29 4.68
C LEU A 104 -9.87 -0.15 5.85
N THR A 105 -11.05 -0.68 5.53
CA THR A 105 -11.88 -1.44 6.46
C THR A 105 -12.02 -2.87 5.96
N THR A 106 -11.64 -3.84 6.80
CA THR A 106 -11.76 -5.26 6.50
C THR A 106 -13.01 -5.83 7.15
N THR A 107 -13.84 -6.48 6.35
CA THR A 107 -15.02 -7.23 6.82
C THR A 107 -14.63 -8.68 7.05
N PHE A 108 -14.91 -9.19 8.25
CA PHE A 108 -14.64 -10.57 8.65
C PHE A 108 -15.91 -11.38 8.81
N SER A 109 -15.90 -12.62 8.32
CA SER A 109 -16.79 -13.68 8.77
C SER A 109 -16.19 -14.43 9.96
N GLY A 110 -17.04 -15.04 10.79
CA GLY A 110 -16.62 -15.73 12.00
C GLY A 110 -17.00 -17.20 12.02
N GLN A 111 -16.16 -18.04 12.61
CA GLN A 111 -16.48 -19.40 13.00
C GLN A 111 -16.04 -19.64 14.44
N TYR A 112 -16.68 -20.57 15.14
CA TYR A 112 -16.22 -21.01 16.46
C TYR A 112 -16.24 -22.53 16.59
N ARG A 113 -15.41 -23.07 17.49
CA ARG A 113 -15.49 -24.46 17.93
C ARG A 113 -15.26 -24.55 19.44
N VAL A 114 -15.75 -25.63 20.03
CA VAL A 114 -15.66 -25.88 21.47
C VAL A 114 -14.95 -27.21 21.69
N ASP A 115 -14.00 -27.25 22.62
CA ASP A 115 -13.19 -28.42 22.99
C ASP A 115 -12.61 -29.17 21.78
N GLY A 116 -12.16 -28.45 20.76
CA GLY A 116 -11.60 -29.02 19.53
C GLY A 116 -12.61 -29.71 18.59
N GLY A 117 -13.91 -29.45 18.76
CA GLY A 117 -14.98 -29.95 17.89
C GLY A 117 -14.97 -29.36 16.46
N GLU A 118 -16.08 -29.55 15.74
CA GLU A 118 -16.25 -28.98 14.40
C GLU A 118 -16.45 -27.46 14.45
N TRP A 119 -15.99 -26.77 13.39
CA TRP A 119 -16.22 -25.34 13.22
C TRP A 119 -17.68 -25.06 12.87
N VAL A 120 -18.28 -24.12 13.59
CA VAL A 120 -19.65 -23.63 13.40
C VAL A 120 -19.61 -22.17 12.99
N VAL A 121 -20.32 -21.83 11.92
CA VAL A 121 -20.41 -20.44 11.43
C VAL A 121 -21.12 -19.54 12.44
N ILE A 122 -20.56 -18.36 12.68
CA ILE A 122 -21.18 -17.27 13.42
C ILE A 122 -21.99 -16.45 12.40
N PRO A 123 -23.33 -16.34 12.54
CA PRO A 123 -24.13 -15.53 11.63
C PRO A 123 -23.76 -14.05 11.70
N GLY A 124 -23.49 -13.45 10.54
CA GLY A 124 -23.14 -12.05 10.40
C GLY A 124 -21.68 -11.84 10.00
N ALA A 125 -21.28 -10.57 9.99
CA ALA A 125 -19.92 -10.14 9.71
C ALA A 125 -19.55 -8.98 10.64
N SER A 126 -18.26 -8.70 10.78
CA SER A 126 -17.73 -7.58 11.56
C SER A 126 -16.77 -6.76 10.74
N ASP A 127 -16.96 -5.44 10.75
CA ASP A 127 -16.07 -4.49 10.09
C ASP A 127 -15.02 -3.99 11.07
N VAL A 128 -13.76 -4.05 10.67
CA VAL A 128 -12.61 -3.67 11.48
C VAL A 128 -11.73 -2.73 10.66
N ALA A 129 -11.44 -1.56 11.22
CA ALA A 129 -10.51 -0.62 10.61
C ALA A 129 -9.09 -1.22 10.59
N SER A 130 -8.45 -1.16 9.43
CA SER A 130 -7.05 -1.54 9.23
C SER A 130 -6.13 -0.36 9.55
N SER A 131 -4.84 -0.66 9.76
CA SER A 131 -3.81 0.38 9.80
C SER A 131 -3.70 1.05 8.42
N PRO A 132 -3.70 2.39 8.36
CA PRO A 132 -3.66 3.11 7.09
C PRO A 132 -2.27 3.04 6.44
N GLY A 133 -2.24 3.36 5.15
CA GLY A 133 -1.04 3.46 4.35
C GLY A 133 -0.99 4.81 3.64
N GLU A 134 0.13 5.09 2.97
CA GLU A 134 0.35 6.38 2.33
C GLU A 134 0.82 6.18 0.89
N ALA A 135 0.03 6.66 -0.07
CA ALA A 135 0.41 6.72 -1.48
C ALA A 135 1.06 8.07 -1.78
N ASP A 136 2.24 8.04 -2.40
CA ASP A 136 3.05 9.23 -2.69
C ASP A 136 3.18 9.36 -4.22
N ILE A 137 2.36 10.23 -4.81
CA ILE A 137 2.09 10.25 -6.25
C ILE A 137 2.79 11.41 -6.94
N TRP A 138 3.64 11.08 -7.90
CA TRP A 138 4.51 12.01 -8.61
C TRP A 138 4.18 12.10 -10.09
N ARG A 139 4.61 13.18 -10.74
CA ARG A 139 4.52 13.31 -12.20
C ARG A 139 5.89 13.12 -12.82
N GLN A 140 5.93 12.37 -13.92
CA GLN A 140 7.13 12.30 -14.76
C GLN A 140 7.24 13.54 -15.66
N SER A 141 8.41 14.17 -15.67
CA SER A 141 8.72 15.34 -16.48
C SER A 141 10.00 15.09 -17.27
N SER A 142 10.00 15.43 -18.55
CA SER A 142 11.19 15.33 -19.41
C SER A 142 11.47 16.67 -20.10
N ARG A 143 12.75 17.07 -20.10
CA ARG A 143 13.20 18.30 -20.76
C ARG A 143 14.50 18.04 -21.52
N ASN A 144 14.67 18.75 -22.63
CA ASN A 144 15.94 18.77 -23.34
C ASN A 144 16.89 19.75 -22.65
N VAL A 145 18.11 19.29 -22.37
CA VAL A 145 19.19 20.12 -21.79
C VAL A 145 20.29 20.37 -22.83
N SER A 146 21.00 21.48 -22.68
CA SER A 146 22.03 21.92 -23.65
C SER A 146 23.41 21.30 -23.43
N GLY A 147 23.59 20.46 -22.42
CA GLY A 147 24.88 19.86 -22.07
C GLY A 147 24.83 18.93 -20.86
N PRO A 148 25.99 18.36 -20.46
CA PRO A 148 26.09 17.56 -19.23
C PRO A 148 25.87 18.44 -18.00
N CYS A 149 25.59 17.82 -16.86
CA CYS A 149 25.47 18.50 -15.58
C CYS A 149 26.76 19.25 -15.21
N ARG A 150 26.64 20.55 -14.96
CA ARG A 150 27.73 21.45 -14.52
C ARG A 150 27.44 22.11 -13.19
N SER A 151 26.16 22.32 -12.87
CA SER A 151 25.73 22.87 -11.58
C SER A 151 24.43 22.22 -11.14
N GLN A 152 24.23 22.11 -9.82
CA GLN A 152 22.99 21.61 -9.23
C GLN A 152 21.77 22.40 -9.73
N GLU A 153 21.85 23.71 -9.88
CA GLU A 153 20.74 24.54 -10.39
C GLU A 153 20.25 24.18 -11.82
N GLU A 154 20.99 23.35 -12.57
CA GLU A 154 20.56 22.87 -13.89
C GLU A 154 19.52 21.73 -13.78
N TRP A 155 18.57 21.71 -14.71
CA TRP A 155 17.51 20.70 -14.73
C TRP A 155 18.09 19.29 -14.86
N GLY A 156 17.66 18.38 -13.97
CA GLY A 156 18.14 17.00 -13.92
C GLY A 156 19.45 16.82 -13.13
N CYS A 157 20.03 17.88 -12.56
CA CYS A 157 21.28 17.79 -11.80
C CYS A 157 21.09 17.79 -10.26
N ASN A 158 19.84 17.97 -9.79
CA ASN A 158 19.43 17.92 -8.37
C ASN A 158 18.81 16.57 -7.97
N GLY A 159 19.12 15.49 -8.69
CA GLY A 159 18.56 14.17 -8.40
C GLY A 159 17.28 13.84 -9.18
N PRO A 160 16.65 12.69 -8.86
CA PRO A 160 15.55 12.12 -9.63
C PRO A 160 14.19 12.79 -9.41
N VAL A 161 14.06 13.67 -8.41
CA VAL A 161 12.80 14.38 -8.10
C VAL A 161 13.04 15.88 -7.95
N GLU A 162 12.07 16.68 -8.38
CA GLU A 162 12.04 18.11 -8.11
C GLU A 162 11.20 18.33 -6.85
N LEU A 163 11.81 18.85 -5.79
CA LEU A 163 11.14 19.13 -4.52
C LEU A 163 10.74 20.61 -4.46
N ASP A 164 9.46 20.90 -4.22
CA ASP A 164 9.04 22.26 -3.88
C ASP A 164 9.36 22.56 -2.40
N PRO A 165 9.45 23.84 -2.00
CA PRO A 165 9.74 24.19 -0.61
C PRO A 165 8.73 23.59 0.38
N GLY A 166 9.20 22.70 1.25
CA GLY A 166 8.37 21.99 2.24
C GLY A 166 7.98 20.58 1.83
N ASP A 167 8.27 20.17 0.59
CA ASP A 167 8.13 18.79 0.17
C ASP A 167 9.21 17.91 0.82
N ARG A 168 8.84 16.66 1.05
CA ARG A 168 9.77 15.60 1.43
C ARG A 168 10.05 14.72 0.22
N PRO A 169 11.27 14.21 0.06
CA PRO A 169 11.55 13.22 -0.98
C PRO A 169 10.70 11.96 -0.78
N PRO A 170 10.38 11.24 -1.87
CA PRO A 170 9.74 9.94 -1.78
C PRO A 170 10.57 8.98 -0.93
N LYS A 171 9.90 8.06 -0.23
CA LYS A 171 10.57 7.03 0.61
C LYS A 171 11.63 6.24 -0.17
N ILE A 172 11.39 5.96 -1.45
CA ILE A 172 12.33 5.24 -2.33
C ILE A 172 13.63 6.00 -2.63
N PHE A 173 13.63 7.32 -2.45
CA PHE A 173 14.80 8.18 -2.66
C PHE A 173 15.26 8.87 -1.38
N GLN A 174 14.62 8.62 -0.24
CA GLN A 174 14.79 9.42 0.98
C GLN A 174 16.25 9.45 1.46
N ASP A 175 16.95 8.31 1.36
CA ASP A 175 18.36 8.19 1.76
C ASP A 175 19.34 8.94 0.84
N GLN A 176 18.85 9.50 -0.27
CA GLN A 176 19.64 10.22 -1.27
C GLN A 176 19.51 11.75 -1.14
N TYR A 177 18.78 12.22 -0.12
CA TYR A 177 18.63 13.64 0.21
C TYR A 177 19.04 13.90 1.67
N ASP A 178 19.58 15.09 1.93
CA ASP A 178 19.87 15.54 3.30
C ASP A 178 18.61 16.07 4.02
N GLU A 179 18.76 16.47 5.29
CA GLU A 179 17.66 17.01 6.11
C GLU A 179 17.06 18.33 5.58
N HIS A 180 17.75 18.99 4.66
CA HIS A 180 17.31 20.23 4.02
C HIS A 180 16.70 19.97 2.62
N GLY A 181 16.57 18.70 2.21
CA GLY A 181 16.05 18.33 0.89
C GLY A 181 17.06 18.52 -0.24
N ASN A 182 18.36 18.68 0.06
CA ASN A 182 19.39 18.73 -0.97
C ASN A 182 19.80 17.33 -1.38
N TRP A 183 19.95 17.12 -2.69
CA TRP A 183 20.47 15.87 -3.23
C TRP A 183 21.92 15.64 -2.81
N ILE A 184 22.18 14.45 -2.26
CA ILE A 184 23.53 14.02 -1.81
C ILE A 184 24.06 12.78 -2.55
N GLY A 185 23.31 12.26 -3.52
CA GLY A 185 23.75 11.13 -4.34
C GLY A 185 24.80 11.52 -5.39
N GLU A 186 25.41 10.51 -6.02
CA GLU A 186 26.37 10.75 -7.11
C GLU A 186 25.69 11.40 -8.32
N HIS A 187 26.36 12.36 -8.95
CA HIS A 187 25.88 12.96 -10.19
C HIS A 187 26.00 11.95 -11.34
N PRO A 188 24.92 11.67 -12.09
CA PRO A 188 24.97 10.81 -13.27
C PRO A 188 25.76 11.43 -14.44
#